data_AF-A0A3D0RI06-F1
#
_entry.id   AF-A0A3D0RI06-F1
#
_cell.length_a   1.000
_cell.length_b   1.000
_cell.length_c   1.000
_cell.angle_alpha   90.00
_cell.angle_beta   90.00
_cell.angle_gamma   90.00
#
_symmetry.space_group_name_H-M   'P 1'
#
loop_
_entity.id
_entity.type
_entity.pdbx_description
1 polymer ?
#
loop_
_entity_poly.entity_id
_entity_poly.type
_entity_poly.pdbx_seq_one_letter_code
_entity_poly.pdbx_strand_id
1 'polypeptide(L)' 'KKGFSVLIDAAQLLHQRGISVQIAVYGDGPLAPALARQAGDAGLTNFALHGWTADLGSV' A
#
# COMPACT_ATOMS: atom_id res chain seq x y z
N LYS A 1 11.66 5.69 -7.15
CA LYS A 1 12.57 6.50 -6.30
C LYS A 1 11.80 6.98 -5.06
N LYS A 2 12.26 6.60 -3.84
CA LYS A 2 11.88 7.03 -2.47
C LYS A 2 10.41 7.13 -2.00
N GLY A 3 9.41 7.35 -2.84
CA GLY A 3 8.02 7.55 -2.39
C GLY A 3 7.36 6.31 -1.77
N PHE A 4 7.55 5.15 -2.39
CA PHE A 4 6.89 3.91 -1.97
C PHE A 4 7.44 3.30 -0.68
N SER A 5 8.74 3.42 -0.43
CA SER A 5 9.31 3.00 0.87
C SER A 5 8.72 3.84 2.00
N VAL A 6 8.59 5.16 1.81
CA VAL A 6 7.96 6.05 2.80
C VAL A 6 6.49 5.68 3.03
N LEU A 7 5.76 5.29 1.99
CA LEU A 7 4.38 4.81 2.14
C LEU A 7 4.29 3.54 2.99
N ILE A 8 5.18 2.57 2.75
CA ILE A 8 5.25 1.32 3.53
C ILE A 8 5.63 1.62 4.99
N ASP A 9 6.62 2.47 5.22
CA ASP A 9 7.05 2.89 6.57
C ASP A 9 5.89 3.57 7.33
N ALA A 10 5.12 4.43 6.64
CA ALA A 10 3.95 5.09 7.22
C ALA A 10 2.82 4.09 7.52
N ALA A 11 2.54 3.15 6.61
CA ALA A 11 1.54 2.11 6.81
C ALA A 11 1.86 1.24 8.04
N GLN A 12 3.15 0.89 8.21
CA GLN A 12 3.64 0.14 9.35
C GLN A 12 3.52 0.92 10.66
N LEU A 13 3.85 2.21 10.65
CA LEU A 13 3.71 3.08 11.83
C LEU A 13 2.25 3.18 12.29
N LEU A 14 1.32 3.30 11.34
CA LEU A 14 -0.11 3.37 11.65
C LEU A 14 -0.64 2.03 12.21
N HIS A 15 -0.22 0.91 11.61
CA HIS A 15 -0.55 -0.43 12.08
C HIS A 15 -0.05 -0.68 13.51
N GLN A 16 1.22 -0.35 13.79
CA GLN A 16 1.83 -0.52 15.11
C GLN A 16 1.18 0.34 16.20
N ARG A 17 0.62 1.50 15.83
CA ARG A 17 -0.13 2.38 16.73
C ARG A 17 -1.58 1.93 16.97
N GLY A 18 -2.02 0.84 16.34
CA GLY A 18 -3.40 0.38 16.42
C GLY A 18 -4.41 1.34 15.79
N ILE A 19 -3.95 2.23 14.89
CA ILE A 19 -4.83 3.15 14.17
C ILE A 19 -5.54 2.36 13.08
N SER A 20 -6.86 2.29 13.16
CA SER A 20 -7.67 1.64 12.14
C SER A 20 -7.72 2.50 10.88
N VAL A 21 -6.84 2.16 9.93
CA VAL A 21 -6.75 2.79 8.61
C VAL A 21 -6.60 1.70 7.56
N GLN A 22 -7.10 1.94 6.36
CA GLN A 22 -6.90 1.07 5.20
C GLN A 22 -6.26 1.89 4.09
N ILE A 23 -5.21 1.35 3.47
CA ILE A 23 -4.45 2.01 2.40
C ILE A 23 -4.66 1.20 1.13
N ALA A 24 -5.42 1.76 0.19
CA ALA A 24 -5.63 1.19 -1.14
C ALA A 24 -4.73 1.91 -2.15
N VAL A 25 -3.92 1.16 -2.89
CA VAL A 25 -3.04 1.68 -3.94
C VAL A 25 -3.49 1.17 -5.30
N TYR A 26 -3.72 2.11 -6.21
CA TYR A 26 -4.17 1.85 -7.58
C TYR A 26 -3.06 2.17 -8.59
N GLY A 27 -2.99 1.35 -9.63
CA GLY A 27 -2.08 1.48 -10.77
C GLY A 27 -1.23 0.23 -11.03
N ASP A 28 -1.05 -0.11 -12.31
CA ASP A 28 -0.28 -1.26 -12.78
C ASP A 28 1.19 -0.92 -13.07
N GLY A 29 1.79 -0.12 -12.21
CA GLY A 29 3.19 0.29 -12.39
C GLY A 29 4.16 -0.91 -12.26
N PRO A 30 5.34 -0.86 -12.90
CA PRO A 30 6.36 -1.92 -12.81
C PRO A 30 6.88 -2.16 -11.38
N LEU A 31 6.54 -1.28 -10.44
CA LEU A 31 6.90 -1.36 -9.04
C LEU A 31 5.88 -2.14 -8.19
N ALA A 32 4.69 -2.49 -8.72
CA ALA A 32 3.66 -3.20 -7.98
C ALA A 32 4.15 -4.52 -7.34
N PRO A 33 4.93 -5.38 -8.03
CA PRO A 33 5.45 -6.61 -7.41
C PRO A 33 6.41 -6.33 -6.24
N ALA A 34 7.25 -5.30 -6.36
CA ALA A 34 8.18 -4.92 -5.31
C ALA A 34 7.45 -4.36 -4.07
N LEU A 35 6.41 -3.55 -4.30
CA LEU A 35 5.52 -3.03 -3.26
C LEU A 35 4.78 -4.15 -2.52
N ALA A 36 4.22 -5.11 -3.26
CA ALA A 36 3.52 -6.25 -2.68
C ALA A 36 4.44 -7.04 -1.73
N ARG A 37 5.67 -7.27 -2.19
CA ARG A 37 6.70 -7.93 -1.37
C ARG A 37 7.04 -7.13 -0.11
N GLN A 38 7.27 -5.83 -0.23
CA GLN A 38 7.58 -4.97 0.93
C GLN A 38 6.45 -4.95 1.97
N ALA A 39 5.20 -4.86 1.52
CA ALA A 39 4.04 -4.90 2.41
C ALA A 39 3.91 -6.26 3.12
N GLY A 40 4.14 -7.36 2.39
CA GLY A 40 4.15 -8.71 2.95
C GLY A 40 5.27 -8.93 3.95
N ASP A 41 6.50 -8.52 3.62
CA ASP A 41 7.68 -8.62 4.51
C ASP A 41 7.48 -7.81 5.81
N ALA A 42 6.72 -6.71 5.75
CA ALA A 42 6.39 -5.87 6.90
C ALA A 42 5.15 -6.35 7.70
N GLY A 43 4.47 -7.42 7.25
CA GLY A 43 3.27 -7.97 7.91
C GLY A 43 2.06 -7.03 7.88
N LEU A 44 1.98 -6.12 6.89
CA LEU A 44 0.90 -5.14 6.82
C LEU A 44 -0.43 -5.80 6.47
N THR A 45 -1.41 -5.66 7.34
CA THR A 45 -2.81 -6.09 7.08
C THR A 45 -3.71 -4.94 6.63
N ASN A 46 -3.19 -3.72 6.59
CA ASN A 46 -3.89 -2.48 6.27
C ASN A 46 -3.52 -1.89 4.91
N PHE A 47 -2.96 -2.70 4.00
CA PHE A 47 -2.43 -2.25 2.72
C PHE A 47 -2.87 -3.20 1.59
N ALA A 48 -3.45 -2.65 0.52
CA ALA A 48 -3.94 -3.40 -0.62
C ALA A 48 -3.52 -2.76 -1.96
N LEU A 49 -3.15 -3.60 -2.92
CA LEU A 49 -2.86 -3.21 -4.30
C LEU A 49 -4.03 -3.67 -5.18
N HIS A 50 -4.66 -2.75 -5.88
CA HIS A 50 -5.88 -3.03 -6.68
C HIS A 50 -5.65 -3.01 -8.19
N GLY A 51 -4.44 -2.67 -8.64
CA GLY A 51 -4.15 -2.49 -10.06
C GLY A 51 -4.80 -1.22 -10.64
N TRP A 52 -4.80 -1.07 -11.96
CA TRP A 52 -5.40 0.09 -12.61
C TRP A 52 -6.94 0.05 -12.58
N THR A 53 -7.55 1.22 -12.34
CA THR A 53 -8.99 1.45 -12.50
C THR A 53 -9.22 2.73 -13.31
N ALA A 54 -10.30 2.75 -14.09
CA ALA A 54 -10.73 3.92 -14.86
C ALA A 54 -11.42 4.98 -13.99
N ASP A 55 -11.96 4.57 -12.84
CA ASP A 55 -12.72 5.42 -11.93
C ASP A 55 -12.35 5.10 -10.48
N LEU A 56 -11.95 6.13 -9.73
CA LEU A 56 -11.66 6.05 -8.30
C LEU A 56 -12.87 6.36 -7.43
N GLY A 57 -13.92 6.97 -7.99
CA GLY A 57 -15.16 7.28 -7.27
C GLY A 57 -16.10 6.07 -7.14
N SER A 58 -15.82 5.00 -7.88
CA SER A 58 -16.62 3.77 -7.91
C SER A 58 -16.05 2.63 -7.06
N VAL A 59 -14.96 2.87 -6.32
CA VAL A 59 -14.25 1.84 -5.51
C VAL A 59 -14.55 1.95 -4.03
#